data_AF-A0A929WAR3-F1
#
_entry.id   AF-A0A929WAR3-F1
#
_cell.length_a   1.000
_cell.length_b   1.000
_cell.length_c   1.000
_cell.angle_alpha   90.00
_cell.angle_beta   90.00
_cell.angle_gamma   90.00
#
_symmetry.space_group_name_H-M   'P 1'
#
loop_
_entity.id
_entity.type
_entity.pdbx_description
1 polymer ?
#
loop_
_entity_poly.entity_id
_entity_poly.type
_entity_poly.pdbx_seq_one_letter_code
_entity_poly.pdbx_strand_id
1 'polypeptide(L)'
;MSTLIRLRRTAHLPGGTEGVLFFPAESGQSPMATLEPPASGAHPAIPAGEYPLRLDVVSPRFARSPRRWSAAWGARLPRLMQVPGREGILIHPGNRPADSSGCVLVGRAAGVLRLADSVDTFHRLMHVLHRLPPPLRLRVED
;
A
#
# COMPACT_ATOMS: atom_id res chain seq x y z
N MET A 1 -3.31 -15.22 16.65
CA MET A 1 -2.51 -13.97 16.69
C MET A 1 -2.48 -13.40 15.28
N SER A 2 -2.62 -12.10 15.09
CA SER A 2 -2.53 -11.45 13.77
C SER A 2 -1.14 -10.86 13.54
N THR A 3 -0.62 -10.89 12.32
CA THR A 3 0.59 -10.15 11.97
C THR A 3 0.25 -8.71 11.65
N LEU A 4 0.93 -7.78 12.32
CA LEU A 4 0.74 -6.35 12.16
C LEU A 4 1.84 -5.72 11.30
N ILE A 5 1.43 -5.07 10.21
CA ILE A 5 2.25 -4.15 9.41
C ILE A 5 1.83 -2.73 9.80
N ARG A 6 2.77 -1.79 9.83
CA ARG A 6 2.49 -0.39 10.18
C ARG A 6 2.79 0.52 9.00
N LEU A 7 1.86 1.39 8.63
CA LEU A 7 2.12 2.54 7.77
C LEU A 7 2.17 3.75 8.69
N ARG A 8 3.38 4.31 8.88
CA ARG A 8 3.56 5.57 9.62
C ARG A 8 3.75 6.70 8.62
N ARG A 9 2.94 7.75 8.72
CA ARG A 9 3.10 8.93 7.87
C ARG A 9 4.30 9.74 8.31
N THR A 10 4.91 10.40 7.33
CA THR A 10 6.10 11.24 7.56
C THR A 10 5.86 12.68 7.17
N ALA A 11 4.91 12.94 6.26
CA ALA A 11 4.51 14.29 5.88
C ALA A 11 3.10 14.32 5.28
N HIS A 12 2.34 15.35 5.65
CA HIS A 12 1.07 15.70 5.01
C HIS A 12 1.30 16.93 4.13
N LEU A 13 1.17 16.77 2.81
CA LEU A 13 1.43 17.83 1.84
C LEU A 13 0.16 18.11 1.01
N PRO A 14 0.00 19.32 0.45
CA PRO A 14 -1.18 19.63 -0.37
C PRO A 14 -1.42 18.66 -1.53
N GLY A 15 -0.34 18.09 -2.08
CA GLY A 15 -0.39 17.15 -3.21
C GLY A 15 -0.43 15.67 -2.84
N GLY A 16 -0.25 15.29 -1.57
CA GLY A 16 -0.22 13.89 -1.15
C GLY A 16 0.28 13.68 0.27
N THR A 17 0.23 12.43 0.73
CA THR A 17 0.69 12.05 2.08
C THR A 17 1.81 11.04 1.97
N GLU A 18 2.98 11.38 2.49
CA GLU A 18 4.14 10.50 2.49
C GLU A 18 4.13 9.61 3.73
N GLY A 19 4.62 8.39 3.59
CA GLY A 19 4.75 7.48 4.72
C GLY A 19 5.76 6.36 4.49
N VAL A 20 5.85 5.49 5.48
CA VAL A 20 6.74 4.34 5.47
C VAL A 20 6.02 3.12 6.03
N LEU A 21 6.09 2.01 5.29
CA LEU A 21 5.66 0.69 5.72
C LEU A 21 6.76 0.01 6.54
N PHE A 22 6.42 -0.40 7.76
CA PHE A 22 7.23 -1.18 8.66
C PHE A 22 6.65 -2.59 8.81
N PHE A 23 7.53 -3.58 8.83
CA PHE A 23 7.20 -4.99 8.98
C PHE A 23 7.64 -5.48 10.36
N PRO A 24 7.10 -6.61 10.85
CA PRO A 24 7.62 -7.25 12.06
C PRO A 24 9.12 -7.52 11.94
N ALA A 25 9.87 -7.33 13.03
CA ALA A 25 11.33 -7.41 13.04
C ALA A 25 11.83 -8.79 12.56
N GLU A 26 11.11 -9.85 12.92
CA GLU A 26 11.36 -11.24 12.52
C GLU A 26 11.27 -11.47 11.01
N SER A 27 10.63 -10.57 10.25
CA SER A 27 10.57 -10.67 8.79
C SER A 27 11.90 -10.35 8.10
N GLY A 28 12.82 -9.65 8.79
CA GLY A 28 14.07 -9.14 8.23
C GLY A 28 13.89 -8.12 7.09
N GLN A 29 12.66 -7.67 6.83
CA GLN A 29 12.34 -6.78 5.72
C GLN A 29 12.58 -5.32 6.12
N SER A 30 13.45 -4.64 5.37
CA SER A 30 13.65 -3.19 5.52
C SER A 30 12.35 -2.42 5.20
N PRO A 31 12.14 -1.25 5.83
CA PRO A 31 10.97 -0.41 5.57
C PRO A 31 10.87 0.04 4.12
N MET A 32 9.63 0.27 3.64
CA MET A 32 9.35 0.69 2.26
C MET A 32 8.60 2.02 2.25
N ALA A 33 8.98 2.95 1.37
CA ALA A 33 8.31 4.24 1.30
C ALA A 33 6.92 4.09 0.64
N THR A 34 5.97 4.90 1.10
CA THR A 34 4.62 4.97 0.57
C THR A 34 4.19 6.38 0.22
N LEU A 35 3.21 6.47 -0.67
CA LEU A 35 2.57 7.71 -1.04
C LEU A 35 1.06 7.49 -1.17
N GLU A 36 0.29 8.22 -0.39
CA GLU A 36 -1.17 8.27 -0.45
C GLU A 36 -1.61 9.60 -1.10
N PRO A 37 -2.89 9.74 -1.50
CA PRO A 37 -3.48 11.03 -1.83
C PRO A 37 -3.41 12.03 -0.65
N PRO A 38 -3.76 13.30 -0.88
CA PRO A 38 -3.85 14.30 0.19
C PRO A 38 -4.85 13.89 1.28
N ALA A 39 -4.71 14.45 2.48
CA ALA A 39 -5.60 14.15 3.61
C ALA A 39 -7.08 14.53 3.38
N SER A 40 -7.37 15.37 2.38
CA SER A 40 -8.72 15.77 2.00
C SER A 40 -8.93 15.66 0.47
N GLY A 41 -10.19 15.60 0.03
CA GLY A 41 -10.57 15.46 -1.37
C GLY A 41 -11.55 14.30 -1.60
N ALA A 42 -11.80 13.96 -2.87
CA ALA A 42 -12.76 12.90 -3.22
C ALA A 42 -12.30 11.51 -2.79
N HIS A 43 -10.99 11.24 -2.84
CA HIS A 43 -10.39 9.97 -2.43
C HIS A 43 -9.17 10.25 -1.54
N PRO A 44 -9.37 10.68 -0.28
CA PRO A 44 -8.29 11.17 0.57
C PRO A 44 -7.33 10.05 0.99
N ALA A 45 -6.28 10.40 1.73
CA ALA A 45 -5.50 9.42 2.48
C ALA A 45 -6.40 8.55 3.38
N ILE A 46 -6.00 7.31 3.66
CA ILE A 46 -6.82 6.36 4.42
C ILE A 46 -6.94 6.86 5.88
N PRO A 47 -8.11 6.87 6.53
CA PRO A 47 -8.18 7.31 7.93
C PRO A 47 -7.21 6.50 8.82
N ALA A 48 -6.61 7.12 9.84
CA ALA A 48 -5.81 6.39 10.81
C ALA A 48 -6.65 5.29 11.47
N GLY A 49 -6.06 4.12 11.72
CA GLY A 49 -6.80 2.95 12.18
C GLY A 49 -6.15 1.63 11.77
N GLU A 50 -6.79 0.52 12.15
CA GLU A 50 -6.28 -0.82 11.88
C GLU A 50 -7.23 -1.61 10.98
N TYR A 51 -6.74 -1.99 9.80
CA TYR A 51 -7.54 -2.58 8.73
C TYR A 51 -7.07 -4.01 8.43
N PRO A 52 -7.97 -4.97 8.18
CA PRO A 52 -7.58 -6.25 7.62
C PRO A 52 -6.91 -6.07 6.26
N LEU A 53 -5.78 -6.74 6.05
CA LEU A 53 -5.04 -6.71 4.79
C LEU A 53 -5.17 -8.07 4.09
N ARG A 54 -5.92 -8.12 2.99
CA ARG A 54 -6.20 -9.35 2.23
C ARG A 54 -5.28 -9.48 1.02
N LEU A 55 -4.82 -10.70 0.74
CA LEU A 55 -3.99 -11.04 -0.43
C LEU A 55 -4.70 -11.98 -1.41
N ASP A 56 -5.91 -12.41 -1.07
CA ASP A 56 -6.67 -13.46 -1.74
C ASP A 56 -7.89 -12.91 -2.50
N VAL A 57 -7.92 -11.61 -2.77
CA VAL A 57 -9.01 -10.96 -3.53
C VAL A 57 -8.46 -10.46 -4.86
N VAL A 58 -9.00 -10.97 -5.98
CA VAL A 58 -8.66 -10.50 -7.32
C VAL A 58 -9.13 -9.05 -7.48
N SER A 59 -8.29 -8.17 -8.00
CA SER A 59 -8.65 -6.81 -8.35
C SER A 59 -9.35 -6.77 -9.71
N PRO A 60 -10.63 -6.35 -9.80
CA PRO A 60 -11.31 -6.23 -11.09
C PRO A 60 -10.59 -5.26 -12.05
N ARG A 61 -9.98 -4.19 -11.51
CA ARG A 61 -9.19 -3.22 -12.29
C ARG A 61 -7.99 -3.89 -12.96
N PHE A 62 -7.19 -4.61 -12.19
CA PHE A 62 -5.96 -5.25 -12.69
C PHE A 62 -6.19 -6.62 -13.34
N ALA A 63 -7.39 -7.19 -13.23
CA ALA A 63 -7.82 -8.33 -14.03
C ALA A 63 -8.26 -7.89 -15.43
N ARG A 64 -9.04 -6.79 -15.55
CA ARG A 64 -9.48 -6.25 -16.85
C ARG A 64 -8.36 -5.59 -17.65
N SER A 65 -7.42 -4.92 -16.97
CA SER A 65 -6.26 -4.28 -17.58
C SER A 65 -4.98 -4.64 -16.81
N PRO A 66 -4.44 -5.84 -17.05
CA PRO A 66 -3.29 -6.33 -16.31
C PRO A 66 -2.02 -5.56 -16.65
N ARG A 67 -1.26 -5.23 -15.62
CA ARG A 67 0.14 -4.81 -15.74
C ARG A 67 1.02 -6.04 -15.54
N ARG A 68 2.23 -6.06 -16.10
CA ARG A 68 3.17 -7.20 -15.92
C ARG A 68 3.36 -7.55 -14.44
N TRP A 69 3.56 -6.54 -13.61
CA TRP A 69 3.72 -6.70 -12.16
C TRP A 69 2.45 -7.23 -11.46
N SER A 70 1.24 -6.91 -11.97
CA SER A 70 -0.01 -7.41 -11.36
C SER A 70 -0.34 -8.81 -11.82
N ALA A 71 -0.05 -9.13 -13.09
CA ALA A 71 -0.25 -10.44 -13.68
C ALA A 71 0.62 -11.51 -12.97
N ALA A 72 1.83 -11.15 -12.56
CA ALA A 72 2.72 -12.02 -11.78
C ALA A 72 2.09 -12.52 -10.46
N TRP A 73 1.06 -11.84 -9.96
CA TRP A 73 0.32 -12.21 -8.74
C TRP A 73 -1.16 -12.50 -9.02
N GLY A 74 -1.53 -12.83 -10.27
CA GLY A 74 -2.91 -13.15 -10.65
C GLY A 74 -3.89 -12.01 -10.38
N ALA A 75 -3.44 -10.76 -10.50
CA ALA A 75 -4.18 -9.54 -10.15
C ALA A 75 -4.67 -9.49 -8.68
N ARG A 76 -4.08 -10.29 -7.79
CA ARG A 76 -4.29 -10.21 -6.34
C ARG A 76 -3.23 -9.30 -5.75
N LEU A 77 -3.67 -8.16 -5.21
CA LEU A 77 -2.81 -7.15 -4.60
C LEU A 77 -3.20 -7.00 -3.13
N PRO A 78 -2.32 -6.46 -2.26
CA PRO A 78 -2.66 -6.19 -0.88
C PRO A 78 -3.85 -5.22 -0.84
N ARG A 79 -4.95 -5.68 -0.26
CA ARG A 79 -6.22 -4.97 -0.22
C ARG A 79 -6.59 -4.64 1.20
N LEU A 80 -6.79 -3.37 1.50
CA LEU A 80 -7.36 -2.96 2.77
C LEU A 80 -8.86 -3.22 2.76
N MET A 81 -9.35 -3.84 3.82
CA MET A 81 -10.77 -4.08 4.04
C MET A 81 -11.30 -3.15 5.12
N GLN A 82 -12.62 -2.93 5.11
CA GLN A 82 -13.32 -2.18 6.17
C GLN A 82 -12.80 -0.73 6.35
N VAL A 83 -12.34 -0.09 5.27
CA VAL A 83 -12.06 1.34 5.30
C VAL A 83 -13.38 2.11 5.28
N PRO A 84 -13.64 3.04 6.23
CA PRO A 84 -14.90 3.75 6.31
C PRO A 84 -15.30 4.41 5.00
N GLY A 85 -16.51 4.07 4.50
CA GLY A 85 -17.09 4.64 3.30
C GLY A 85 -16.36 4.31 2.00
N ARG A 86 -15.37 3.40 2.00
CA ARG A 86 -14.52 3.13 0.84
C ARG A 86 -14.16 1.67 0.70
N GLU A 87 -14.30 1.17 -0.52
CA GLU A 87 -13.84 -0.16 -0.91
C GLU A 87 -12.76 -0.06 -1.98
N GLY A 88 -12.21 -1.20 -2.41
CA GLY A 88 -11.33 -1.18 -3.57
C GLY A 88 -9.90 -0.68 -3.29
N ILE A 89 -9.55 -0.38 -2.03
CA ILE A 89 -8.26 0.23 -1.69
C ILE A 89 -7.15 -0.81 -1.71
N LEU A 90 -6.14 -0.55 -2.53
CA LEU A 90 -5.01 -1.45 -2.77
C LEU A 90 -3.69 -0.77 -2.37
N ILE A 91 -2.67 -1.59 -2.12
CA ILE A 91 -1.27 -1.16 -2.16
C ILE A 91 -0.69 -1.59 -3.52
N HIS A 92 -0.17 -0.67 -4.31
CA HIS A 92 0.33 -1.00 -5.66
C HIS A 92 1.49 -0.10 -6.12
N PRO A 93 2.20 -0.45 -7.21
CA PRO A 93 3.23 0.42 -7.78
C PRO A 93 2.67 1.75 -8.26
N GLY A 94 3.40 2.82 -7.99
CA GLY A 94 3.20 4.17 -8.54
C GLY A 94 4.29 5.09 -8.02
N ASN A 95 4.55 6.18 -8.73
CA ASN A 95 5.68 7.07 -8.47
C ASN A 95 5.26 8.49 -8.09
N ARG A 96 4.02 8.88 -8.36
CA ARG A 96 3.48 10.23 -8.09
C ARG A 96 2.05 10.14 -7.55
N PRO A 97 1.53 11.17 -6.85
CA PRO A 97 0.17 11.14 -6.31
C PRO A 97 -0.90 10.87 -7.37
N ALA A 98 -0.69 11.37 -8.59
CA ALA A 98 -1.57 11.16 -9.74
C ALA A 98 -1.68 9.69 -10.22
N ASP A 99 -0.74 8.82 -9.82
CA ASP A 99 -0.83 7.39 -10.11
C ASP A 99 -1.84 6.67 -9.20
N SER A 100 -2.35 7.37 -8.17
CA SER A 100 -3.35 6.88 -7.24
C SER A 100 -4.73 7.45 -7.55
N SER A 101 -5.75 6.62 -7.33
CA SER A 101 -7.16 7.03 -7.30
C SER A 101 -7.78 6.77 -5.93
N GLY A 102 -6.98 6.93 -4.86
CA GLY A 102 -7.35 6.55 -3.49
C GLY A 102 -6.52 5.41 -2.88
N CYS A 103 -5.64 4.79 -3.65
CA CYS A 103 -4.80 3.68 -3.20
C CYS A 103 -3.52 4.16 -2.50
N VAL A 104 -2.84 3.24 -1.82
CA VAL A 104 -1.48 3.45 -1.30
C VAL A 104 -0.49 3.06 -2.38
N LEU A 105 0.40 3.98 -2.76
CA LEU A 105 1.52 3.67 -3.64
C LEU A 105 2.71 3.20 -2.81
N VAL A 106 3.53 2.29 -3.36
CA VAL A 106 4.74 1.79 -2.69
C VAL A 106 5.95 1.90 -3.62
N GLY A 107 7.10 2.25 -3.06
CA GLY A 107 8.36 2.41 -3.78
C GLY A 107 9.53 2.77 -2.87
N ARG A 108 10.62 3.24 -3.49
CA ARG A 108 11.75 3.87 -2.81
C ARG A 108 11.54 5.38 -2.82
N ALA A 109 11.78 6.06 -1.70
CA ALA A 109 11.73 7.51 -1.63
C ALA A 109 12.72 8.13 -2.63
N ALA A 110 12.27 9.11 -3.41
CA ALA A 110 13.04 9.74 -4.48
C ALA A 110 12.82 11.26 -4.57
N GLY A 111 12.45 11.87 -3.44
CA GLY A 111 12.15 13.31 -3.31
C GLY A 111 10.71 13.55 -2.86
N VAL A 112 10.36 14.83 -2.73
CA VAL A 112 9.03 15.26 -2.28
C VAL A 112 7.95 14.76 -3.25
N LEU A 113 6.96 14.05 -2.70
CA LEU A 113 5.84 13.43 -3.42
C LEU A 113 6.29 12.56 -4.59
N ARG A 114 7.46 11.91 -4.46
CA ARG A 114 8.04 11.09 -5.52
C ARG A 114 8.61 9.79 -4.98
N LEU A 115 8.17 8.69 -5.60
CA LEU A 115 8.76 7.37 -5.44
C LEU A 115 9.52 6.95 -6.71
N ALA A 116 10.46 6.03 -6.56
CA ALA A 116 11.16 5.32 -7.61
C ALA A 116 11.11 3.81 -7.35
N ASP A 117 11.51 2.99 -8.33
CA ASP A 117 11.61 1.53 -8.21
C ASP A 117 10.35 0.87 -7.63
N SER A 118 9.18 1.40 -7.98
CA SER A 118 7.89 1.01 -7.38
C SER A 118 7.50 -0.43 -7.72
N VAL A 119 7.84 -0.90 -8.93
CA VAL A 119 7.59 -2.30 -9.34
C VAL A 119 8.44 -3.28 -8.52
N ASP A 120 9.75 -3.04 -8.43
CA ASP A 120 10.65 -3.91 -7.67
C ASP A 120 10.31 -3.91 -6.18
N THR A 121 9.99 -2.73 -5.64
CA THR A 121 9.55 -2.59 -4.25
C THR A 121 8.23 -3.32 -4.01
N PHE A 122 7.28 -3.26 -4.94
CA PHE A 122 6.03 -4.00 -4.85
C PHE A 122 6.25 -5.52 -4.89
N HIS A 123 7.15 -6.03 -5.72
CA HIS A 123 7.48 -7.47 -5.70
C HIS A 123 8.06 -7.89 -4.34
N ARG A 124 8.98 -7.08 -3.78
CA ARG A 124 9.49 -7.31 -2.41
C ARG A 124 8.38 -7.30 -1.37
N LEU A 125 7.46 -6.33 -1.45
CA LEU A 125 6.28 -6.23 -0.59
C LEU A 125 5.45 -7.52 -0.67
N MET A 126 5.13 -7.98 -1.88
CA MET A 126 4.33 -9.19 -2.07
C MET A 126 5.03 -10.42 -1.51
N HIS A 127 6.33 -10.58 -1.73
CA HIS A 127 7.10 -11.70 -1.18
C HIS A 127 7.15 -11.69 0.36
N VAL A 128 7.30 -10.53 1.01
CA VAL A 128 7.24 -10.48 2.48
C VAL A 128 5.84 -10.80 2.98
N LEU A 129 4.79 -10.20 2.41
CA LEU A 129 3.42 -10.38 2.88
C LEU A 129 2.96 -11.84 2.78
N HIS A 130 3.36 -12.59 1.74
CA HIS A 130 3.03 -14.01 1.61
C HIS A 130 3.79 -14.94 2.55
N ARG A 131 4.89 -14.46 3.16
CA ARG A 131 5.67 -15.22 4.15
C ARG A 131 5.22 -14.94 5.59
N LEU A 132 4.48 -13.85 5.81
CA LEU A 132 4.00 -13.47 7.13
C LEU A 132 2.80 -14.34 7.56
N PRO A 133 2.71 -14.74 8.84
CA PRO A 133 1.57 -15.50 9.36
C PRO A 133 0.23 -14.75 9.22
N PRO A 134 -0.80 -15.33 8.60
CA PRO A 134 -2.13 -14.71 8.57
C PRO A 134 -2.85 -14.85 9.93
N PRO A 135 -3.84 -13.99 10.24
CA PRO A 135 -4.33 -12.89 9.41
C PRO A 135 -3.40 -11.67 9.45
N LEU A 136 -3.27 -11.00 8.30
CA LEU A 136 -2.50 -9.75 8.18
C LEU A 136 -3.38 -8.54 8.49
N ARG A 137 -2.82 -7.57 9.20
CA ARG A 137 -3.45 -6.27 9.47
C ARG A 137 -2.49 -5.14 9.17
N LEU A 138 -3.03 -4.03 8.68
CA LEU A 138 -2.30 -2.79 8.47
C LEU A 138 -2.80 -1.74 9.46
N ARG A 139 -1.92 -1.22 10.31
CA ARG A 139 -2.17 -0.06 11.15
C ARG A 139 -1.63 1.19 10.48
N VAL A 140 -2.52 2.12 10.18
CA VAL A 140 -2.20 3.46 9.64
C VAL A 140 -2.11 4.42 10.82
N GLU A 141 -0.97 5.07 10.96
CA GLU A 141 -0.66 6.02 12.04
C GLU A 141 0.12 7.24 11.50
N ASP A 142 0.01 8.35 12.22
CA ASP A 142 0.77 9.58 11.97
C ASP A 142 2.13 9.58 12.70
#